data_AF-A0A7S6N4U0-F1
#
_entry.id   AF-A0A7S6N4U0-F1
#
_cell.length_a   1.000
_cell.length_b   1.000
_cell.length_c   1.000
_cell.angle_alpha   90.00
_cell.angle_beta   90.00
_cell.angle_gamma   90.00
#
_symmetry.space_group_name_H-M   'P 1'
#
loop_
_entity.id
_entity.type
_entity.pdbx_description
1 polymer ?
#
loop_
_entity_poly.entity_id
_entity_poly.type
_entity_poly.pdbx_seq_one_letter_code
_entity_poly.pdbx_strand_id
1 'polypeptide(L)'
;MRLHRQALAWLVLPLLSACAGGGGEEQPARPFVRAGEFGQADCFLRRTVMDFEVLDDRNLIVFAPSRSDPYHMQVSPPSSGLRHATVLAFEASSARICGYAGEALLVEQPGGGLQRLSVIGVYRLDEPALAGLEARFGKAAVPAKPVPQPAAGAEIERDLAGEQRH
;
A
#
# COMPACT_ATOMS: atom_id res chain seq x y z
N MET A 1 56.47 -50.90 32.40
CA MET A 1 56.14 -49.69 31.63
C MET A 1 54.65 -49.70 31.35
N ARG A 2 53.95 -48.63 31.75
CA ARG A 2 52.49 -48.45 31.57
C ARG A 2 52.17 -48.28 30.09
N LEU A 3 51.08 -48.88 29.60
CA LEU A 3 50.12 -48.18 28.75
C LEU A 3 48.79 -48.95 28.66
N HIS A 4 47.74 -48.30 29.14
CA HIS A 4 46.33 -48.67 28.95
C HIS A 4 45.92 -48.57 27.48
N ARG A 5 44.86 -49.32 27.09
CA ARG A 5 43.83 -48.97 26.08
C ARG A 5 42.76 -50.09 26.06
N GLN A 6 41.70 -50.01 26.87
CA GLN A 6 40.38 -49.41 26.56
C GLN A 6 39.87 -49.84 25.17
N ALA A 7 38.97 -50.83 25.12
CA ALA A 7 37.50 -50.69 25.15
C ALA A 7 36.92 -50.19 23.81
N LEU A 8 36.26 -51.09 23.07
CA LEU A 8 35.29 -50.73 22.03
C LEU A 8 33.93 -51.31 22.43
N ALA A 9 33.22 -50.55 23.26
CA ALA A 9 31.78 -50.69 23.43
C ALA A 9 31.11 -50.08 22.19
N TRP A 10 30.45 -50.92 21.42
CA TRP A 10 29.61 -50.50 20.30
C TRP A 10 28.30 -49.94 20.86
N LEU A 11 28.23 -48.61 20.96
CA LEU A 11 27.01 -47.86 21.26
C LEU A 11 26.31 -47.55 19.93
N VAL A 12 25.21 -48.27 19.68
CA VAL A 12 24.29 -48.04 18.57
C VAL A 12 23.45 -46.80 18.90
N LEU A 13 23.64 -45.69 18.17
CA LEU A 13 22.74 -44.54 18.21
C LEU A 13 21.73 -44.63 17.05
N PRO A 14 20.41 -44.60 17.31
CA PRO A 14 19.44 -44.35 16.27
C PRO A 14 19.41 -42.86 15.93
N LEU A 15 19.69 -42.51 14.67
CA LEU A 15 19.46 -41.18 14.13
C LEU A 15 17.94 -40.94 14.02
N LEU A 16 17.39 -40.19 14.97
CA LEU A 16 16.09 -39.52 14.81
C LEU A 16 16.28 -38.36 13.82
N SER A 17 15.91 -38.60 12.56
CA SER A 17 15.83 -37.55 11.54
C SER A 17 14.59 -36.69 11.82
N ALA A 18 14.77 -35.66 12.64
CA ALA A 18 13.81 -34.58 12.80
C ALA A 18 13.94 -33.63 11.59
N CYS A 19 13.11 -33.82 10.57
CA CYS A 19 12.87 -32.78 9.58
C CYS A 19 12.12 -31.65 10.29
N ALA A 20 12.88 -30.66 10.80
CA ALA A 20 12.34 -29.40 11.21
C ALA A 20 11.61 -28.78 10.02
N GLY A 21 10.28 -28.66 10.13
CA GLY A 21 9.50 -27.81 9.25
C GLY A 21 10.07 -26.41 9.34
N GLY A 22 10.75 -25.98 8.28
CA GLY A 22 11.10 -24.59 8.09
C GLY A 22 9.80 -23.81 8.05
N GLY A 23 9.45 -23.17 9.15
CA GLY A 23 8.50 -22.07 9.17
C GLY A 23 9.10 -20.95 8.34
N GLY A 24 8.93 -21.05 7.02
CA GLY A 24 9.01 -19.90 6.16
C GLY A 24 7.86 -19.00 6.58
N GLU A 25 8.20 -17.91 7.24
CA GLU A 25 7.27 -16.80 7.48
C GLU A 25 6.72 -16.41 6.11
N GLU A 26 5.46 -16.80 5.85
CA GLU A 26 4.77 -16.52 4.60
C GLU A 26 4.57 -15.01 4.54
N GLN A 27 5.55 -14.32 3.96
CA GLN A 27 5.48 -12.88 3.77
C GLN A 27 4.20 -12.61 2.98
N PRO A 28 3.24 -11.86 3.53
CA PRO A 28 1.93 -11.70 2.90
C PRO A 28 2.14 -11.25 1.46
N ALA A 29 1.56 -12.00 0.53
CA ALA A 29 1.70 -11.72 -0.89
C ALA A 29 1.29 -10.27 -1.13
N ARG A 30 2.23 -9.47 -1.67
CA ARG A 30 1.95 -8.06 -1.95
C ARG A 30 0.77 -7.96 -2.93
N PRO A 31 -0.09 -6.94 -2.80
CA PRO A 31 -1.21 -6.78 -3.71
C PRO A 31 -0.71 -6.58 -5.15
N PHE A 32 -0.90 -7.59 -6.01
CA PHE A 32 -0.55 -7.48 -7.42
C PHE A 32 -1.66 -6.76 -8.20
N VAL A 33 -1.50 -5.47 -8.47
CA VAL A 33 -2.48 -4.71 -9.27
C VAL A 33 -2.30 -5.00 -10.75
N ARG A 34 -3.38 -5.40 -11.44
CA ARG A 34 -3.34 -5.55 -12.89
C ARG A 34 -3.40 -4.18 -13.57
N ALA A 35 -2.75 -4.07 -14.72
CA ALA A 35 -2.89 -2.94 -15.63
C ALA A 35 -4.37 -2.61 -15.86
N GLY A 36 -4.78 -1.38 -15.52
CA GLY A 36 -6.15 -0.89 -15.74
C GLY A 36 -7.21 -1.45 -14.80
N GLU A 37 -6.85 -2.17 -13.73
CA GLU A 37 -7.84 -2.76 -12.82
C GLU A 37 -8.72 -1.70 -12.14
N PHE A 38 -8.11 -0.57 -11.75
CA PHE A 38 -8.80 0.51 -11.06
C PHE A 38 -9.06 1.71 -11.95
N GLY A 39 -8.64 1.77 -13.21
CA GLY A 39 -8.76 3.03 -13.94
C GLY A 39 -8.57 2.92 -15.43
N GLN A 40 -8.95 4.00 -16.12
CA GLN A 40 -8.78 4.11 -17.56
C GLN A 40 -7.36 4.58 -17.87
N ALA A 41 -6.69 3.94 -18.84
CA ALA A 41 -5.39 4.38 -19.32
C ALA A 41 -5.47 5.85 -19.80
N ASP A 42 -4.63 6.71 -19.24
CA ASP A 42 -4.60 8.15 -19.55
C ASP A 42 -3.20 8.71 -19.28
N CYS A 43 -2.97 9.96 -19.66
CA CYS A 43 -1.72 10.66 -19.43
C CYS A 43 -1.92 12.01 -18.75
N PHE A 44 -1.09 12.32 -17.76
CA PHE A 44 -1.05 13.65 -17.14
C PHE A 44 0.14 14.48 -17.66
N LEU A 45 0.10 15.79 -17.43
CA LEU A 45 1.22 16.69 -17.74
C LEU A 45 2.22 16.69 -16.60
N ARG A 46 3.51 16.38 -16.86
CA ARG A 46 4.51 16.31 -15.77
C ARG A 46 4.66 17.61 -14.97
N ARG A 47 4.45 18.75 -15.63
CA ARG A 47 4.57 20.08 -15.02
C ARG A 47 3.41 20.45 -14.09
N THR A 48 2.33 19.69 -14.10
CA THR A 48 1.12 19.97 -13.30
C THR A 48 1.00 19.00 -12.12
N VAL A 49 2.02 18.19 -11.84
CA VAL A 49 2.02 17.31 -10.67
C VAL A 49 2.06 18.17 -9.42
N MET A 50 1.06 17.99 -8.57
CA MET A 50 0.94 18.72 -7.30
C MET A 50 1.48 17.93 -6.13
N ASP A 51 1.17 16.64 -6.08
CA ASP A 51 1.65 15.73 -5.05
C ASP A 51 1.59 14.28 -5.52
N PHE A 52 2.10 13.39 -4.69
CA PHE A 52 2.03 11.95 -4.88
C PHE A 52 1.81 11.23 -3.55
N GLU A 53 1.29 10.01 -3.65
CA GLU A 53 1.21 9.09 -2.54
C GLU A 53 1.78 7.73 -2.93
N VAL A 54 2.77 7.25 -2.19
CA VAL A 54 3.38 5.95 -2.46
C VAL A 54 2.56 4.84 -1.83
N LEU A 55 2.09 3.89 -2.65
CA LEU A 55 1.31 2.73 -2.20
C LEU A 55 2.23 1.57 -1.81
N ASP A 56 3.23 1.27 -2.65
CA ASP A 56 4.30 0.31 -2.38
C ASP A 56 5.57 0.62 -3.19
N ASP A 57 6.45 -0.36 -3.42
CA ASP A 57 7.69 -0.15 -4.19
C ASP A 57 7.51 -0.18 -5.71
N ARG A 58 6.27 -0.28 -6.21
CA ARG A 58 5.92 -0.29 -7.64
C ARG A 58 4.74 0.62 -7.97
N ASN A 59 3.93 0.99 -6.99
CA ASN A 59 2.66 1.65 -7.17
C ASN A 59 2.63 2.97 -6.39
N LEU A 60 2.13 4.00 -7.05
CA LEU A 60 1.91 5.31 -6.46
C LEU A 60 0.66 5.96 -7.07
N ILE A 61 0.06 6.87 -6.32
CA ILE A 61 -0.97 7.79 -6.79
C ILE A 61 -0.25 9.11 -7.11
N VAL A 62 -0.53 9.69 -8.27
CA VAL A 62 -0.03 11.00 -8.67
C VAL A 62 -1.23 11.93 -8.84
N PHE A 63 -1.19 13.11 -8.23
CA PHE A 63 -2.26 14.11 -8.30
C PHE A 63 -1.91 15.21 -9.30
N ALA A 64 -2.66 15.33 -10.41
CA ALA A 64 -2.38 16.27 -11.50
C ALA A 64 -3.60 16.55 -12.42
N PRO A 65 -4.00 17.81 -12.70
CA PRO A 65 -3.37 19.06 -12.27
C PRO A 65 -3.78 19.50 -10.86
N SER A 66 -4.72 18.79 -10.22
CA SER A 66 -5.20 19.11 -8.89
C SER A 66 -5.18 17.89 -7.96
N ARG A 67 -5.38 18.13 -6.66
CA ARG A 67 -5.59 17.06 -5.66
C ARG A 67 -6.83 16.20 -5.94
N SER A 68 -7.76 16.71 -6.74
CA SER A 68 -8.99 16.01 -7.14
C SER A 68 -8.82 15.19 -8.43
N ASP A 69 -7.62 15.21 -9.04
CA ASP A 69 -7.30 14.48 -10.26
C ASP A 69 -6.24 13.39 -9.99
N PRO A 70 -6.60 12.28 -9.35
CA PRO A 70 -5.68 11.19 -9.03
C PRO A 70 -5.41 10.25 -10.22
N TYR A 71 -4.17 9.81 -10.35
CA TYR A 71 -3.73 8.80 -11.32
C TYR A 71 -2.99 7.68 -10.60
N HIS A 72 -3.37 6.43 -10.86
CA HIS A 72 -2.53 5.29 -10.50
C HIS A 72 -1.38 5.19 -11.48
N MET A 73 -0.15 5.26 -10.96
CA MET A 73 1.06 5.02 -11.71
C MET A 73 1.72 3.73 -11.25
N GLN A 74 2.21 2.96 -12.23
CA GLN A 74 2.99 1.73 -12.01
C GLN A 74 4.40 1.90 -12.56
N VAL A 75 5.39 1.41 -11.82
CA VAL A 75 6.81 1.47 -12.20
C VAL A 75 7.51 0.12 -12.13
N SER A 76 8.60 -0.01 -12.89
CA SER A 76 9.49 -1.18 -12.89
C SER A 76 10.94 -0.76 -13.17
N PRO A 77 11.96 -1.34 -12.53
CA PRO A 77 11.90 -2.35 -11.45
C PRO A 77 11.29 -1.80 -10.14
N PRO A 78 11.02 -2.64 -9.13
CA PRO A 78 10.61 -2.14 -7.82
C PRO A 78 11.73 -1.33 -7.18
N SER A 79 11.39 -0.34 -6.36
CA SER A 79 12.36 0.54 -5.71
C SER A 79 12.08 0.76 -4.23
N SER A 80 13.09 0.48 -3.40
CA SER A 80 13.05 0.81 -1.98
C SER A 80 13.08 2.33 -1.71
N GLY A 81 13.59 3.12 -2.67
CA GLY A 81 13.62 4.58 -2.59
C GLY A 81 12.23 5.20 -2.58
N LEU A 82 11.23 4.57 -3.21
CA LEU A 82 9.86 5.10 -3.22
C LEU A 82 9.30 5.27 -1.81
N ARG A 83 9.57 4.34 -0.89
CA ARG A 83 9.08 4.43 0.50
C ARG A 83 9.61 5.65 1.27
N HIS A 84 10.71 6.23 0.80
CA HIS A 84 11.39 7.36 1.44
C HIS A 84 11.39 8.61 0.55
N ALA A 85 10.71 8.55 -0.60
CA ALA A 85 10.71 9.62 -1.57
C ALA A 85 9.96 10.84 -1.01
N THR A 86 10.65 11.97 -0.95
CA THR A 86 10.06 13.29 -0.66
C THR A 86 9.88 14.11 -1.94
N VAL A 87 10.65 13.78 -2.98
CA VAL A 87 10.63 14.42 -4.29
C VAL A 87 10.64 13.34 -5.37
N LEU A 88 9.86 13.57 -6.42
CA LEU A 88 9.85 12.77 -7.63
C LEU A 88 10.22 13.63 -8.83
N ALA A 89 10.98 13.07 -9.77
CA ALA A 89 11.25 13.71 -11.05
C ALA A 89 10.87 12.79 -12.21
N PHE A 90 10.34 13.38 -13.29
CA PHE A 90 9.89 12.64 -14.47
C PHE A 90 10.78 12.92 -15.68
N GLU A 91 11.26 11.85 -16.30
CA GLU A 91 11.99 11.89 -17.56
C GLU A 91 11.11 11.31 -18.68
N ALA A 92 10.84 12.12 -19.70
CA ALA A 92 10.07 11.72 -20.88
C ALA A 92 10.43 12.62 -22.06
N SER A 93 10.31 12.09 -23.28
CA SER A 93 10.47 12.86 -24.52
C SER A 93 9.32 13.86 -24.73
N SER A 94 8.11 13.51 -24.26
CA SER A 94 6.92 14.35 -24.35
C SER A 94 6.67 15.14 -23.07
N ALA A 95 5.80 16.15 -23.11
CA ALA A 95 5.37 16.87 -21.90
C ALA A 95 4.45 16.03 -20.97
N ARG A 96 3.95 14.90 -21.48
CA ARG A 96 3.00 14.02 -20.81
C ARG A 96 3.69 12.73 -20.33
N ILE A 97 3.13 12.12 -19.30
CA ILE A 97 3.50 10.79 -18.81
C ILE A 97 2.28 9.88 -18.97
N CYS A 98 2.43 8.81 -19.73
CA CYS A 98 1.37 7.90 -20.17
C CYS A 98 1.59 6.44 -19.75
N GLY A 99 2.78 6.08 -19.28
CA GLY A 99 3.22 4.69 -19.10
C GLY A 99 3.74 4.05 -20.38
N TYR A 100 4.30 4.83 -21.29
CA TYR A 100 4.92 4.33 -22.52
C TYR A 100 6.42 4.08 -22.36
N ALA A 101 6.97 3.23 -23.23
CA ALA A 101 8.40 2.95 -23.26
C ALA A 101 9.23 4.25 -23.40
N GLY A 102 10.26 4.36 -22.58
CA GLY A 102 11.14 5.55 -22.53
C GLY A 102 10.73 6.59 -21.49
N GLU A 103 9.53 6.51 -20.92
CA GLU A 103 9.11 7.33 -19.78
C GLU A 103 9.65 6.73 -18.48
N ALA A 104 10.17 7.59 -17.61
CA ALA A 104 10.78 7.17 -16.36
C ALA A 104 10.49 8.10 -15.19
N LEU A 105 10.44 7.49 -14.00
CA LEU A 105 10.44 8.13 -12.71
C LEU A 105 11.86 8.05 -12.13
N LEU A 106 12.40 9.19 -11.71
CA LEU A 106 13.67 9.28 -11.00
C LEU A 106 13.39 9.42 -9.51
N VAL A 107 13.98 8.51 -8.72
CA VAL A 107 13.76 8.45 -7.27
C VAL A 107 15.10 8.35 -6.55
N GLU A 108 15.28 9.15 -5.50
CA GLU A 108 16.45 9.05 -4.63
C GLU A 108 16.49 7.69 -3.90
N GLN A 109 17.66 7.08 -3.83
CA GLN A 109 17.85 5.83 -3.11
C GLN A 109 18.32 6.06 -1.67
N PRO A 110 17.96 5.16 -0.73
CA PRO A 110 18.58 5.13 0.58
C PRO A 110 20.10 4.96 0.42
N GLY A 111 20.88 5.87 1.02
CA GLY A 111 22.34 5.89 0.85
C GLY A 111 22.85 6.75 -0.30
N GLY A 112 21.95 7.40 -1.05
CA GLY A 112 22.28 8.40 -2.08
C GLY A 112 22.19 7.88 -3.51
N GLY A 113 22.19 8.83 -4.45
CA GLY A 113 22.04 8.56 -5.88
C GLY A 113 20.59 8.51 -6.36
N LEU A 114 20.41 8.60 -7.67
CA LEU A 114 19.10 8.54 -8.33
C LEU A 114 18.94 7.19 -9.04
N GLN A 115 17.84 6.50 -8.77
CA GLN A 115 17.42 5.33 -9.53
C GLN A 115 16.40 5.75 -10.58
N ARG A 116 16.60 5.28 -11.80
CA ARG A 116 15.65 5.41 -12.91
C ARG A 116 14.72 4.20 -12.94
N LEU A 117 13.42 4.45 -12.83
CA LEU A 117 12.35 3.45 -12.88
C LEU A 117 11.53 3.70 -14.14
N SER A 118 11.32 2.68 -14.96
CA SER A 118 10.42 2.79 -16.11
C SER A 118 8.98 2.96 -15.63
N VAL A 119 8.27 3.94 -16.17
CA VAL A 119 6.81 4.05 -15.99
C VAL A 119 6.16 3.08 -16.94
N ILE A 120 5.44 2.10 -16.40
CA ILE A 120 4.86 0.98 -17.17
C ILE A 120 3.33 1.03 -17.27
N GLY A 121 2.70 1.98 -16.57
CA GLY A 121 1.26 2.20 -16.66
C GLY A 121 0.84 3.46 -15.92
N VAL A 122 -0.13 4.18 -16.51
CA VAL A 122 -0.77 5.36 -15.91
C VAL A 122 -2.26 5.27 -16.17
N TYR A 123 -3.06 5.36 -15.11
CA TYR A 123 -4.51 5.21 -15.17
C TYR A 123 -5.18 6.32 -14.37
N ARG A 124 -6.10 7.06 -15.00
CA ARG A 124 -6.92 8.03 -14.29
C ARG A 124 -7.87 7.27 -13.35
N LEU A 125 -7.96 7.72 -12.11
CA LEU A 125 -8.85 7.17 -11.09
C LEU A 125 -10.06 8.09 -10.94
N ASP A 126 -11.25 7.52 -10.96
CA ASP A 126 -12.44 8.17 -10.39
C ASP A 126 -12.50 7.90 -8.88
N GLU A 127 -13.50 8.47 -8.21
CA GLU A 127 -13.67 8.32 -6.76
C GLU A 127 -13.79 6.85 -6.29
N PRO A 128 -14.65 5.99 -6.89
CA PRO A 128 -14.73 4.59 -6.46
C PRO A 128 -13.46 3.80 -6.76
N ALA A 129 -12.77 4.09 -7.87
CA ALA A 129 -11.48 3.51 -8.20
C ALA A 129 -10.41 3.84 -7.17
N LEU A 130 -10.30 5.12 -6.79
CA LEU A 130 -9.36 5.58 -5.78
C LEU A 130 -9.59 4.85 -4.46
N ALA A 131 -10.83 4.83 -3.97
CA ALA A 131 -11.18 4.15 -2.73
C ALA A 131 -10.86 2.64 -2.78
N GLY A 132 -11.15 1.98 -3.90
CA GLY A 132 -10.82 0.57 -4.10
C GLY A 132 -9.31 0.30 -4.11
N LEU A 133 -8.55 1.16 -4.77
CA LEU A 133 -7.09 1.08 -4.81
C LEU A 133 -6.50 1.28 -3.41
N GLU A 134 -6.91 2.32 -2.70
CA GLU A 134 -6.46 2.59 -1.33
C GLU A 134 -6.80 1.43 -0.39
N ALA A 135 -8.03 0.91 -0.44
CA ALA A 135 -8.44 -0.25 0.36
C ALA A 135 -7.53 -1.46 0.10
N ARG A 136 -7.17 -1.70 -1.16
CA ARG A 136 -6.29 -2.81 -1.55
C ARG A 136 -4.88 -2.71 -0.98
N PHE A 137 -4.38 -1.49 -0.80
CA PHE A 137 -3.08 -1.22 -0.19
C PHE A 137 -3.15 -0.94 1.32
N GLY A 138 -4.31 -1.13 1.95
CA GLY A 138 -4.50 -0.88 3.38
C GLY A 138 -4.43 0.60 3.75
N LYS A 139 -4.72 1.47 2.78
CA LYS A 139 -4.64 2.93 2.87
C LYS A 139 -5.99 3.65 2.85
N ALA A 140 -7.09 2.89 2.85
CA ALA A 140 -8.43 3.48 2.83
C ALA A 140 -8.61 4.51 3.95
N ALA A 141 -9.09 5.70 3.59
CA ALA A 141 -9.50 6.69 4.56
C ALA A 141 -10.55 6.10 5.50
N VAL A 142 -10.32 6.22 6.81
CA VAL A 142 -11.33 5.84 7.81
C VAL A 142 -12.54 6.75 7.59
N PRO A 143 -13.77 6.21 7.41
CA PRO A 143 -14.93 7.05 7.22
C PRO A 143 -15.08 8.00 8.41
N ALA A 144 -15.37 9.27 8.12
CA ALA A 144 -15.57 10.28 9.15
C ALA A 144 -16.59 9.76 10.18
N LYS A 145 -16.19 9.73 11.45
CA LYS A 145 -17.03 9.30 12.57
C LYS A 145 -18.37 10.06 12.47
N PRO A 146 -19.54 9.39 12.54
CA PRO A 146 -20.81 10.10 12.45
C PRO A 146 -20.84 11.17 13.54
N VAL A 147 -21.00 12.43 13.15
CA VAL A 147 -21.28 13.51 14.10
C VAL A 147 -22.56 13.10 14.82
N PRO A 148 -22.55 12.97 16.17
CA PRO A 148 -23.77 12.66 16.91
C PRO A 148 -24.81 13.71 16.55
N GLN A 149 -25.88 13.30 15.86
CA GLN A 149 -27.04 14.16 15.73
C GLN A 149 -27.52 14.45 17.16
N PRO A 150 -27.80 15.71 17.53
CA PRO A 150 -28.41 15.99 18.81
C PRO A 150 -29.69 15.18 18.87
N ALA A 151 -29.73 14.19 19.77
CA ALA A 151 -30.97 13.49 20.04
C ALA A 151 -31.98 14.55 20.46
N ALA A 152 -33.09 14.68 19.73
CA ALA A 152 -34.21 15.47 20.19
C ALA A 152 -34.59 14.93 21.56
N GLY A 153 -34.30 15.71 22.60
CA GLY A 153 -34.62 15.34 23.97
C GLY A 153 -36.12 15.09 24.03
N ALA A 154 -36.51 13.90 24.50
CA ALA A 154 -37.91 13.61 24.76
C ALA A 154 -38.40 14.57 25.84
N GLU A 155 -39.16 15.58 25.43
CA GLU A 155 -39.88 16.48 26.33
C GLU A 155 -41.05 15.67 26.90
N ILE A 156 -40.94 15.29 28.19
CA ILE A 156 -41.98 14.55 28.89
C ILE A 156 -42.89 15.57 29.57
N GLU A 157 -43.99 15.94 28.90
CA GLU A 157 -45.08 16.69 29.52
C GLU A 157 -45.82 15.76 30.49
N ARG A 158 -45.74 16.06 31.80
CA ARG A 158 -46.49 15.35 32.84
C ARG A 158 -47.76 16.14 33.13
N ASP A 159 -48.85 15.77 32.49
CA ASP A 159 -50.17 16.27 32.86
C ASP A 159 -50.64 15.63 34.17
N LEU A 160 -50.68 16.44 35.22
CA LEU A 160 -51.40 16.18 36.46
C LEU A 160 -52.84 16.75 36.33
N ALA A 161 -53.82 15.90 36.07
CA ALA A 161 -55.24 16.12 36.36
C ALA A 161 -55.91 14.73 36.36
N GLY A 162 -56.39 14.18 37.47
CA GLY A 162 -57.44 14.72 38.33
C GLY A 162 -58.74 14.00 37.99
N GLU A 163 -58.97 12.80 38.54
CA GLU A 163 -60.27 12.12 38.41
C GLU A 163 -60.73 11.67 39.80
N GLN A 164 -61.73 12.40 40.31
CA GLN A 164 -62.47 12.10 41.53
C GLN A 164 -63.33 10.85 41.29
N ARG A 165 -63.28 9.88 42.20
CA ARG A 165 -64.22 8.75 42.20
C ARG A 165 -65.39 9.06 43.12
N HIS A 166 -66.59 9.01 42.52
CA HIS A 166 -67.87 8.83 43.19
C HIS A 166 -67.99 7.43 43.82
#